data_AF-A0A2T5JLJ5-F1
#
_entry.id   AF-A0A2T5JLJ5-F1
#
_cell.length_a   1.000
_cell.length_b   1.000
_cell.length_c   1.000
_cell.angle_alpha   90.00
_cell.angle_beta   90.00
_cell.angle_gamma   90.00
#
_symmetry.space_group_name_H-M   'P 1'
#
loop_
_entity.id
_entity.type
_entity.pdbx_description
1 polymer ?
#
loop_
_entity_poly.entity_id
_entity_poly.type
_entity_poly.pdbx_seq_one_letter_code
_entity_poly.pdbx_strand_id
1 'polypeptide(L)' 'MGRGKSKEPLPKKNTPRHSEHNAKGTAQNPFAPGGPKADLLARMKAAAEAKKKA' A
#
# COMPACT_ATOMS: atom_id res chain seq x y z
N MET A 1 -23.77 -44.09 4.02
CA MET A 1 -23.00 -42.97 3.41
C MET A 1 -22.64 -41.96 4.50
N GLY A 2 -21.48 -42.11 5.13
CA GLY A 2 -20.98 -41.15 6.12
C GLY A 2 -20.15 -40.08 5.43
N ARG A 3 -20.66 -38.86 5.30
CA ARG A 3 -19.92 -37.75 4.69
C ARG A 3 -18.83 -37.29 5.67
N GLY A 4 -17.61 -37.73 5.43
CA GLY A 4 -16.42 -37.24 6.12
C GLY A 4 -16.34 -35.73 5.96
N LYS A 5 -16.32 -35.01 7.09
CA LYS A 5 -16.05 -33.57 7.12
C LYS A 5 -14.56 -33.38 6.81
N SER A 6 -14.21 -33.15 5.55
CA SER A 6 -12.89 -32.65 5.19
C SER A 6 -12.69 -31.32 5.91
N LYS A 7 -11.68 -31.25 6.78
CA LYS A 7 -11.25 -30.00 7.39
C LYS A 7 -10.24 -29.36 6.43
N GLU A 8 -10.71 -28.79 5.33
CA GLU A 8 -9.87 -27.86 4.56
C GLU A 8 -9.40 -26.74 5.51
N PRO A 9 -8.10 -26.41 5.54
CA PRO A 9 -7.59 -25.29 6.31
C PRO A 9 -8.32 -24.01 5.89
N LEU A 10 -9.08 -23.43 6.82
CA LEU A 10 -9.71 -22.12 6.60
C LEU A 10 -8.61 -21.07 6.39
N PRO A 11 -8.80 -20.11 5.46
CA PRO A 11 -7.85 -19.03 5.27
C PRO A 11 -7.62 -18.30 6.60
N LYS A 12 -6.35 -17.94 6.87
CA LYS A 12 -5.96 -17.23 8.10
C LYS A 12 -6.78 -15.94 8.22
N LYS A 13 -7.72 -15.93 9.16
CA LYS A 13 -8.66 -14.82 9.41
C LYS A 13 -7.99 -13.52 9.88
N ASN A 14 -6.69 -13.56 10.19
CA ASN A 14 -5.90 -12.41 10.64
C ASN A 14 -4.74 -12.07 9.68
N THR A 15 -4.89 -12.39 8.40
CA THR A 15 -3.93 -11.98 7.37
C THR A 15 -4.60 -10.95 6.46
N PRO A 16 -4.16 -9.68 6.49
CA PRO A 16 -4.69 -8.66 5.59
C PRO A 16 -4.56 -9.12 4.14
N ARG A 17 -5.63 -8.99 3.36
CA ARG A 17 -5.69 -9.45 1.96
C ARG A 17 -4.63 -8.78 1.05
N HIS A 18 -4.10 -7.63 1.48
CA HIS A 18 -3.12 -6.83 0.75
C HIS A 18 -2.06 -6.24 1.70
N SER A 19 -1.39 -7.08 2.49
CA SER A 19 -0.31 -6.63 3.39
C SER A 19 0.82 -5.90 2.63
N GLU A 20 0.98 -6.19 1.34
CA GLU A 20 1.98 -5.59 0.46
C GLU A 20 1.88 -4.06 0.37
N HIS A 21 0.66 -3.49 0.44
CA HIS A 21 0.43 -2.04 0.42
C HIS A 21 0.65 -1.36 1.78
N ASN A 22 0.57 -2.12 2.88
CA ASN A 22 0.75 -1.59 4.24
C ASN A 22 2.17 -1.82 4.78
N ALA A 23 2.92 -2.75 4.19
CA ALA A 23 4.29 -3.01 4.56
C ALA A 23 5.15 -1.75 4.29
N LYS A 24 5.90 -1.32 5.31
CA LYS A 24 6.83 -0.19 5.16
C LYS A 24 8.01 -0.63 4.29
N GLY A 25 8.44 0.20 3.34
CA GLY A 25 9.61 -0.05 2.50
C GLY A 25 9.37 -0.98 1.29
N THR A 26 8.13 -1.38 1.02
CA THR A 26 7.79 -2.09 -0.22
C THR A 26 7.49 -1.11 -1.34
N ALA A 27 7.85 -1.47 -2.58
CA ALA A 27 7.57 -0.66 -3.77
C ALA A 27 6.05 -0.50 -4.04
N GLN A 28 5.23 -1.39 -3.48
CA GLN A 28 3.78 -1.37 -3.63
C GLN A 28 3.04 -0.53 -2.58
N ASN A 29 3.74 0.01 -1.57
CA ASN A 29 3.12 0.90 -0.61
C ASN A 29 3.13 2.33 -1.17
N PRO A 30 1.99 2.89 -1.61
CA PRO A 30 1.93 4.25 -2.17
C PRO A 30 2.23 5.34 -1.13
N PHE A 31 2.19 4.98 0.15
CA PHE A 31 2.50 5.83 1.29
C PHE A 31 3.85 5.49 1.94
N ALA A 32 4.63 4.56 1.34
CA ALA A 32 6.01 4.38 1.76
C ALA A 32 6.74 5.72 1.64
N PRO A 33 7.72 6.00 2.52
CA PRO A 33 8.51 7.23 2.45
C PRO A 33 9.17 7.33 1.08
N GLY A 34 8.52 8.05 0.17
CA GLY A 34 8.91 8.20 -1.22
C GLY A 34 10.09 9.14 -1.29
N GLY A 35 11.27 8.59 -1.55
CA GLY A 35 12.49 9.35 -1.83
C GLY A 35 12.98 10.23 -0.67
N PRO A 36 14.15 10.86 -0.84
CA PRO A 36 14.58 11.92 0.06
C PRO A 36 13.50 13.01 0.07
N LYS A 37 13.21 13.54 1.27
CA LYS A 37 12.24 14.63 1.52
C LYS A 37 12.33 15.80 0.51
N ALA A 38 13.52 15.99 -0.08
CA ALA A 38 13.77 16.92 -1.19
C ALA A 38 12.85 16.71 -2.40
N ASP A 39 12.61 15.46 -2.84
CA ASP A 39 11.78 15.16 -4.00
C ASP A 39 10.30 15.49 -3.74
N LEU A 40 9.81 15.22 -2.53
CA LEU A 40 8.45 15.60 -2.11
C LEU A 40 8.29 17.13 -2.13
N LEU A 41 9.27 17.84 -1.57
CA LEU A 41 9.26 19.31 -1.55
C LEU A 41 9.31 19.89 -2.97
N ALA A 42 10.07 19.29 -3.89
CA ALA A 42 10.12 19.71 -5.29
C ALA A 42 8.76 19.55 -5.99
N ARG A 43 8.08 18.40 -5.79
CA ARG A 43 6.73 18.16 -6.33
C ARG A 43 5.71 19.15 -5.79
N MET A 44 5.74 19.44 -4.49
CA MET A 44 4.84 20.42 -3.87
C MET A 44 5.04 21.83 -4.43
N LYS A 45 6.30 22.25 -4.64
CA LYS A 45 6.62 23.56 -5.22
C LYS A 45 6.12 23.66 -6.66
N ALA A 46 6.39 22.65 -7.49
CA ALA A 46 5.93 22.62 -8.88
C ALA A 46 4.39 22.69 -8.99
N ALA A 47 3.67 21.97 -8.13
CA ALA A 47 2.21 22.03 -8.08
C ALA A 47 1.68 23.42 -7.65
N ALA A 48 2.37 24.09 -6.73
CA ALA A 48 2.01 25.45 -6.31
C ALA A 48 2.24 26.49 -7.43
N GLU A 49 3.32 26.35 -8.20
CA GLU A 49 3.56 27.23 -9.36
C GLU A 49 2.56 27.00 -10.48
N ALA A 50 2.22 25.74 -10.79
CA ALA A 50 1.19 25.42 -11.78
C ALA A 50 -0.17 26.04 -11.42
N LYS A 51 -0.54 26.02 -10.14
CA LYS A 51 -1.78 26.67 -9.65
C LYS A 51 -1.76 28.19 -9.68
N LYS A 52 -0.57 28.82 -9.63
CA LYS A 52 -0.44 30.29 -9.74
C LYS A 52 -0.46 30.76 -11.20
N LYS A 53 -0.09 29.88 -12.13
CA LYS A 53 -0.08 30.16 -13.58
C LYS A 53 -1.41 29.83 -14.27
N ALA A 54 -2.29 29.10 -13.60
CA ALA A 54 -3.68 28.86 -14.02
C ALA A 54 -4.58 29.98 -13.47
#